data_AF-A0AAU7NPM1-F1
#
_entry.id   AF-A0AAU7NPM1-F1
#
_cell.length_a   1.000
_cell.length_b   1.000
_cell.length_c   1.000
_cell.angle_alpha   90.00
_cell.angle_beta   90.00
_cell.angle_gamma   90.00
#
_symmetry.space_group_name_H-M   'P 1'
#
loop_
_entity.id
_entity.type
_entity.pdbx_description
1 polymer ?
#
loop_
_entity_poly.entity_id
_entity_poly.type
_entity_poly.pdbx_seq_one_letter_code
_entity_poly.pdbx_strand_id
1 'polypeptide(L)' 'MEFFYLLVAAFALLVLWLCSIILEKAGLNKLWTLVLLIPVVNIIMLWAFAFVEWPKVRGKQP' A
#
# COMPACT_ATOMS: atom_id res chain seq x y z
N MET A 1 12.38 -14.52 22.53
CA MET A 1 11.10 -13.79 22.38
C MET A 1 11.32 -12.39 21.84
N GLU A 2 12.22 -11.59 22.41
CA GLU A 2 12.52 -10.21 21.95
C GLU A 2 12.89 -10.11 20.45
N PHE A 3 13.79 -10.97 19.96
CA PHE A 3 14.19 -11.00 18.55
C PHE A 3 13.01 -11.26 17.60
N PHE A 4 12.04 -12.08 18.02
CA PHE A 4 10.85 -12.37 17.24
C PHE A 4 9.98 -11.11 17.08
N TYR A 5 9.78 -10.35 18.16
CA TYR A 5 9.03 -9.09 18.10
C TYR A 5 9.73 -8.04 17.23
N LEU A 6 11.06 -7.94 17.31
CA LEU A 6 11.84 -7.05 16.45
C LEU A 6 11.71 -7.43 14.96
N LEU A 7 11.77 -8.72 14.64
CA LEU A 7 11.60 -9.24 13.29
C LEU A 7 10.19 -8.92 12.74
N VAL A 8 9.16 -9.15 13.56
CA VAL A 8 7.76 -8.84 13.21
C VAL A 8 7.56 -7.35 12.97
N ALA A 9 8.12 -6.49 13.84
CA ALA A 9 8.03 -5.04 13.67
C ALA A 9 8.76 -4.57 12.40
N ALA A 10 9.96 -5.09 12.13
CA ALA A 10 10.71 -4.78 10.91
C ALA A 10 9.94 -5.22 9.65
N PHE A 11 9.34 -6.40 9.68
CA PHE A 11 8.52 -6.91 8.57
C PHE A 11 7.27 -6.05 8.35
N ALA A 12 6.56 -5.68 9.43
CA ALA A 12 5.40 -4.80 9.33
C ALA A 12 5.74 -3.42 8.74
N LEU A 13 6.86 -2.83 9.15
CA LEU A 13 7.35 -1.57 8.59
C LEU A 13 7.71 -1.70 7.10
N LEU A 14 8.33 -2.81 6.71
CA LEU A 14 8.63 -3.10 5.30
C LEU A 14 7.36 -3.20 4.46
N VAL A 15 6.34 -3.91 4.96
CA VAL A 15 5.04 -4.03 4.27
C VAL A 15 4.36 -2.67 4.14
N LEU A 16 4.31 -1.87 5.20
CA LEU A 16 3.75 -0.52 5.16
C LEU A 16 4.49 0.36 4.15
N TRP A 17 5.81 0.26 4.09
CA TRP A 17 6.61 0.99 3.12
C TRP A 17 6.25 0.60 1.68
N LEU A 18 6.15 -0.71 1.39
CA LEU A 18 5.72 -1.20 0.08
C LEU A 18 4.32 -0.72 -0.30
N CYS A 19 3.37 -0.80 0.63
CA CYS A 19 2.01 -0.27 0.44
C CYS A 19 2.03 1.22 0.09
N SER A 20 2.88 2.02 0.75
CA SER A 20 2.99 3.46 0.45
C SER A 20 3.44 3.74 -0.99
N ILE A 21 4.34 2.90 -1.54
CA ILE A 21 4.81 2.99 -2.92
C ILE A 21 3.70 2.61 -3.90
N ILE A 22 2.93 1.56 -3.59
CA ILE A 22 1.79 1.12 -4.40
C ILE A 22 0.74 2.23 -4.45
N LEU A 23 0.41 2.84 -3.30
CA LEU A 23 -0.54 3.94 -3.21
C LEU A 23 -0.06 5.17 -3.98
N GLU A 24 1.24 5.50 -3.94
CA GLU A 24 1.81 6.61 -4.72
C GLU A 24 1.76 6.35 -6.24
N LYS A 25 1.92 5.09 -6.66
CA LYS A 25 1.72 4.66 -8.05
C LYS A 25 0.25 4.68 -8.44
N ALA A 26 -0.64 4.40 -7.49
CA ALA A 26 -2.08 4.53 -7.60
C ALA A 26 -2.59 5.98 -7.51
N GLY A 27 -1.70 6.98 -7.45
CA GLY A 27 -2.09 8.40 -7.41
C GLY A 27 -2.79 8.82 -6.11
N LEU A 28 -2.83 7.93 -5.11
CA LEU A 28 -3.41 8.19 -3.80
C LEU A 28 -2.37 8.79 -2.86
N ASN A 29 -2.84 9.57 -1.89
CA ASN A 29 -1.97 10.16 -0.88
C ASN A 29 -1.38 9.05 0.03
N LYS A 30 -0.08 9.15 0.38
CA LYS A 30 0.64 8.16 1.21
C LYS A 30 -0.02 7.89 2.56
N LEU A 31 -0.77 8.86 3.10
CA LEU A 31 -1.54 8.73 4.35
C LEU A 31 -2.64 7.64 4.28
N TRP A 32 -3.13 7.30 3.08
CA TRP A 32 -4.06 6.18 2.91
C TRP A 32 -3.46 4.82 3.27
N THR A 33 -2.14 4.73 3.41
CA THR A 33 -1.46 3.51 3.89
C THR A 33 -1.91 3.14 5.30
N LEU A 34 -2.31 4.11 6.13
CA LEU A 34 -2.84 3.83 7.48
C LEU A 34 -4.23 3.18 7.42
N VAL A 35 -5.02 3.47 6.39
CA VAL A 35 -6.34 2.87 6.20
C VAL A 35 -6.22 1.39 5.84
N LEU A 36 -5.11 0.98 5.20
CA LEU A 36 -4.78 -0.43 4.92
C LEU A 36 -4.49 -1.25 6.19
N LEU A 37 -4.29 -0.62 7.35
CA LEU A 37 -4.19 -1.34 8.64
C LEU A 37 -5.55 -1.92 9.06
N ILE A 38 -6.66 -1.41 8.52
CA ILE A 38 -7.99 -1.95 8.78
C ILE A 38 -8.20 -3.16 7.85
N PRO A 39 -8.37 -4.39 8.37
CA PRO A 39 -8.39 -5.61 7.56
C PRO A 39 -9.46 -5.60 6.46
N VAL A 40 -10.67 -5.11 6.80
CA VAL A 40 -11.79 -5.04 5.86
C VAL A 40 -11.49 -4.05 4.73
N VAL A 41 -10.93 -2.89 5.05
CA VAL A 41 -10.61 -1.88 4.04
C VAL A 41 -9.44 -2.32 3.17
N ASN A 42 -8.48 -3.06 3.73
CA ASN A 42 -7.39 -3.67 2.96
C ASN A 42 -7.91 -4.58 1.85
N ILE A 43 -8.87 -5.47 2.17
CA ILE A 43 -9.51 -6.37 1.20
C ILE A 43 -10.26 -5.56 0.14
N ILE A 44 -11.06 -4.57 0.55
CA ILE A 44 -11.81 -3.71 -0.38
C ILE A 44 -10.85 -2.94 -1.30
N MET A 45 -9.75 -2.40 -0.77
CA MET A 45 -8.74 -1.69 -1.55
C MET A 45 -8.02 -2.60 -2.54
N LEU A 46 -7.67 -3.83 -2.14
CA LEU A 46 -7.08 -4.81 -3.06
C LEU A 46 -8.03 -5.13 -4.21
N TRP A 47 -9.31 -5.28 -3.90
CA TRP A 47 -10.34 -5.51 -4.91
C TRP A 47 -10.51 -4.29 -5.83
N ALA A 48 -10.62 -3.09 -5.25
CA ALA A 48 -10.70 -1.85 -6.00
C ALA A 48 -9.47 -1.62 -6.89
N PHE A 49 -8.25 -1.86 -6.39
CA PHE A 49 -7.01 -1.74 -7.15
C PHE A 49 -6.91 -2.73 -8.30
N ALA A 50 -7.60 -3.88 -8.23
CA ALA A 50 -7.67 -4.82 -9.34
C ALA A 50 -8.51 -4.29 -10.52
N PHE A 51 -9.48 -3.41 -10.25
CA PHE A 51 -10.35 -2.81 -11.25
C PHE A 51 -9.96 -1.37 -11.63
N VAL A 52 -9.14 -0.71 -10.82
CA VAL A 52 -8.69 0.66 -11.10
C VAL A 52 -7.57 0.66 -12.13
N GLU A 53 -7.67 1.52 -13.14
CA GLU A 53 -6.55 1.79 -14.03
C GLU A 53 -5.44 2.51 -13.25
N TRP A 54 -4.21 2.00 -13.39
CA TRP A 54 -3.07 2.57 -12.67
C TRP A 54 -2.74 3.98 -13.20
N PRO A 55 -2.89 5.04 -12.39
CA PRO A 55 -2.81 6.43 -12.84
C PRO A 55 -1.40 6.94 -13.14
N LYS A 56 -0.42 6.05 -13.32
CA LYS A 56 0.97 6.42 -13.66
C LYS A 56 1.61 5.56 -14.75
N VAL A 57 0.84 5.07 -15.71
CA VAL A 57 1.39 5.01 -17.08
C VAL A 57 1.32 6.44 -17.63
N ARG A 58 2.27 7.27 -17.19
CA ARG A 58 2.51 8.61 -17.76
C ARG A 58 3.13 8.41 -19.14
N GLY A 59 2.37 7.83 -20.07
CA GLY A 59 2.59 8.07 -21.48
C GLY A 59 2.41 9.57 -21.66
N LYS A 60 3.44 10.25 -22.16
CA LYS A 60 3.27 11.58 -22.77
C LYS A 60 1.96 11.58 -23.56
N GLN A 61 0.96 12.32 -23.09
CA GLN A 61 -0.14 12.74 -23.94
C GLN A 61 0.39 13.92 -24.77
N PRO A 62 0.11 13.95 -26.09
CA PRO A 62 0.79 14.81 -27.08
C PRO A 62 0.69 16.30 -26.79
#